data_AF-A0A920JXI4-F1
#
_entry.id   AF-A0A920JXI4-F1
#
_cell.length_a   1.000
_cell.length_b   1.000
_cell.length_c   1.000
_cell.angle_alpha   90.00
_cell.angle_beta   90.00
_cell.angle_gamma   90.00
#
_symmetry.space_group_name_H-M   'P 1'
#
loop_
_entity.id
_entity.type
_entity.pdbx_description
1 polymer ?
#
loop_
_entity_poly.entity_id
_entity_poly.type
_entity_poly.pdbx_seq_one_letter_code
_entity_poly.pdbx_strand_id
1 'polypeptide(L)'
;MLYNVELYEFPYTNAFEHMVVIMKFETKAIHAGFSDDPTTNAVAVPLYQTTSFSFRDTQHGADLFNLAEPGNIYSRIMNPTCDVLEQRLASAENGAGALCVASGMAAITAAIHTLCNAGDNMVSVSQLYGGTYNLFASYPSSAKH
;
A
#
# COMPACT_ATOMS: atom_id res chain seq x y z
N MET A 1 19.83 -9.27 11.87
CA MET A 1 19.93 -9.43 10.40
C MET A 1 20.85 -8.35 9.87
N LEU A 2 21.86 -8.72 9.06
CA LEU A 2 22.73 -7.75 8.40
C LEU A 2 22.00 -7.25 7.15
N TYR A 3 21.56 -6.00 7.17
CA TYR A 3 20.89 -5.36 6.04
C TYR A 3 21.94 -5.02 4.96
N ASN A 4 21.73 -5.47 3.72
CA ASN A 4 22.57 -5.06 2.60
C ASN A 4 22.15 -3.66 2.15
N VAL A 5 23.01 -2.68 2.42
CA VAL A 5 22.82 -1.26 2.14
C VAL A 5 23.69 -0.84 0.96
N GLU A 6 23.14 -0.05 0.06
CA GLU A 6 23.93 0.74 -0.89
C GLU A 6 24.05 2.19 -0.38
N LEU A 7 25.27 2.70 -0.41
CA LEU A 7 25.56 4.11 -0.12
C LEU A 7 25.54 4.85 -1.46
N TYR A 8 24.63 5.81 -1.61
CA TYR A 8 24.56 6.68 -2.78
C TYR A 8 25.09 8.07 -2.42
N GLU A 9 26.20 8.49 -3.04
CA GLU A 9 26.67 9.87 -3.00
C GLU A 9 25.99 10.67 -4.12
N PHE A 10 25.24 11.71 -3.78
CA PHE A 10 24.75 12.67 -4.77
C PHE A 10 25.88 13.67 -5.12
N PRO A 11 26.22 13.86 -6.40
CA PRO A 11 27.43 14.62 -6.79
C PRO A 11 27.37 16.14 -6.57
N TYR A 12 26.37 16.69 -5.87
CA TYR A 12 26.18 18.15 -5.73
C TYR A 12 25.73 18.64 -4.35
N THR A 13 26.01 17.91 -3.27
CA THR A 13 25.75 18.39 -1.91
C THR A 13 27.02 18.36 -1.07
N ASN A 14 27.31 19.48 -0.43
CA ASN A 14 28.47 19.68 0.45
C ASN A 14 28.55 18.52 1.46
N ALA A 15 29.78 18.05 1.73
CA ALA A 15 30.13 16.77 2.33
C ALA A 15 29.64 16.45 3.78
N PHE A 16 28.52 17.01 4.22
CA PHE A 16 27.92 16.76 5.54
C PHE A 16 26.38 16.65 5.55
N GLU A 17 25.69 16.66 4.39
CA GLU A 17 24.23 16.48 4.33
C GLU A 17 23.83 15.09 3.80
N HIS A 18 23.23 14.31 4.69
CA HIS A 18 22.37 13.12 4.46
C HIS A 18 22.92 12.00 3.57
N MET A 19 23.69 11.10 4.18
CA MET A 19 23.90 9.74 3.65
C MET A 19 22.58 8.97 3.71
N VAL A 20 21.85 8.93 2.60
CA VAL A 20 20.61 8.16 2.48
C VAL A 20 21.00 6.68 2.32
N VAL A 21 20.76 5.90 3.37
CA VAL A 21 20.88 4.44 3.34
C VAL A 21 19.71 3.87 2.56
N ILE A 22 19.95 3.49 1.30
CA ILE A 22 18.94 2.79 0.49
C ILE A 22 19.21 1.29 0.60
N MET A 23 18.25 0.56 1.17
CA MET A 23 18.30 -0.90 1.17
C MET A 23 18.15 -1.42 -0.26
N LYS A 24 18.91 -2.46 -0.61
CA LYS A 24 18.75 -3.17 -1.89
C LYS A 24 17.36 -3.78 -2.01
N PHE A 25 16.89 -3.99 -3.25
CA PHE A 25 15.57 -4.56 -3.53
C PHE A 25 15.35 -5.89 -2.80
N GLU A 26 16.31 -6.80 -2.82
CA GLU A 26 16.22 -8.11 -2.15
C GLU A 26 16.06 -7.96 -0.63
N THR A 27 16.69 -6.95 -0.05
CA THR A 27 16.57 -6.65 1.38
C THR A 27 15.19 -6.08 1.69
N LYS A 28 14.68 -5.15 0.86
CA LYS A 28 13.32 -4.62 0.98
C LYS A 28 12.27 -5.73 0.85
N ALA A 29 12.42 -6.61 -0.13
CA ALA A 29 11.49 -7.70 -0.41
C ALA A 29 11.37 -8.72 0.74
N ILE A 30 12.38 -8.82 1.60
CA ILE A 30 12.35 -9.72 2.76
C ILE A 30 11.94 -8.98 4.04
N HIS A 31 12.47 -7.76 4.27
CA HIS A 31 12.42 -7.12 5.59
C HIS A 31 11.53 -5.88 5.68
N ALA A 32 11.18 -5.24 4.56
CA ALA A 32 10.34 -4.05 4.65
C ALA A 32 8.96 -4.40 5.23
N GLY A 33 8.45 -3.52 6.08
CA GLY A 33 7.13 -3.63 6.71
C GLY A 33 7.06 -4.49 7.97
N PHE A 34 8.11 -5.23 8.35
CA PHE A 34 8.05 -6.08 9.57
C PHE A 34 9.44 -6.37 10.14
N SER A 35 9.60 -6.22 11.45
CA SER A 35 10.80 -6.66 12.17
C SER A 35 10.54 -8.00 12.89
N ASP A 36 9.97 -7.92 14.08
CA ASP A 36 9.73 -8.98 15.03
C ASP A 36 8.45 -8.65 15.80
N ASP A 37 7.63 -9.66 16.09
CA ASP A 37 6.41 -9.45 16.87
C ASP A 37 6.78 -9.01 18.29
N PRO A 38 6.36 -7.82 18.77
CA PRO A 38 6.76 -7.31 20.07
C PRO A 38 6.19 -8.12 21.24
N THR A 39 5.18 -8.97 20.99
CA THR A 39 4.55 -9.78 22.03
C THR A 39 5.27 -11.12 22.24
N THR A 40 5.76 -11.75 21.17
CA THR A 40 6.30 -13.12 21.19
C THR A 40 7.72 -13.25 20.65
N ASN A 41 8.29 -12.18 20.08
CA ASN A 41 9.54 -12.16 19.32
C ASN A 41 9.54 -13.07 18.07
N ALA A 42 8.35 -13.35 17.52
CA ALA A 42 8.25 -14.09 16.26
C ALA A 42 8.84 -13.28 15.10
N VAL A 43 9.78 -13.88 14.36
CA VAL A 43 10.43 -13.27 13.19
C VAL A 43 9.63 -13.41 11.89
N ALA A 44 8.64 -14.31 11.88
CA ALA A 44 7.69 -14.44 10.79
C ALA A 44 6.45 -13.60 11.10
N VAL A 45 5.88 -12.97 10.07
CA VAL A 45 4.66 -12.17 10.18
C VAL A 45 3.51 -13.06 10.67
N PRO A 46 2.87 -12.74 11.81
CA PRO A 46 1.70 -13.48 12.27
C PRO A 46 0.52 -13.35 11.29
N LEU A 47 -0.27 -14.41 11.18
CA LEU A 47 -1.47 -14.42 10.35
C LEU A 47 -2.69 -13.93 11.15
N TYR A 48 -3.10 -12.69 10.91
CA TYR A 48 -4.27 -12.07 11.54
C TYR A 48 -5.57 -12.46 10.79
N GLN A 49 -5.95 -13.73 10.88
CA GLN A 49 -7.18 -14.28 10.30
C GLN A 49 -8.42 -13.93 11.13
N THR A 50 -8.69 -12.63 11.29
CA THR A 50 -9.85 -12.09 12.00
C THR A 50 -10.62 -11.13 11.10
N THR A 51 -11.87 -10.87 11.43
CA THR A 51 -12.70 -9.85 10.78
C THR A 51 -12.66 -8.50 11.49
N SER A 52 -12.51 -8.49 12.81
CA SER A 52 -12.67 -7.31 13.67
C SER A 52 -11.63 -7.27 14.78
N PHE A 53 -11.43 -6.09 15.35
CA PHE A 53 -10.47 -5.82 16.41
C PHE A 53 -11.17 -5.17 17.60
N SER A 54 -10.80 -5.57 18.82
CA SER A 54 -11.37 -5.03 20.06
C SER A 54 -10.82 -3.64 20.35
N PHE A 55 -11.64 -2.78 20.96
CA PHE A 55 -11.20 -1.49 21.48
C PHE A 55 -10.87 -1.59 22.98
N ARG A 56 -9.91 -0.76 23.43
CA ARG A 56 -9.56 -0.66 24.86
C ARG A 56 -10.74 -0.11 25.67
N ASP A 57 -11.44 0.87 25.12
CA ASP A 57 -12.64 1.50 25.66
C ASP A 57 -13.44 2.22 24.55
N THR A 58 -14.52 2.91 24.90
CA THR A 58 -15.37 3.65 23.96
C THR A 58 -14.67 4.86 23.33
N GLN A 59 -13.75 5.50 24.04
CA GLN A 59 -13.03 6.67 23.55
C GLN A 59 -12.02 6.25 22.48
N HIS A 60 -11.25 5.18 22.74
CA HIS A 60 -10.35 4.59 21.75
C HIS A 60 -11.08 4.24 20.45
N GLY A 61 -12.28 3.66 20.53
CA GLY A 61 -13.09 3.41 19.34
C GLY A 61 -13.41 4.70 18.56
N ALA A 62 -13.84 5.76 19.24
CA ALA A 62 -14.12 7.06 18.61
C ALA A 62 -12.87 7.68 17.97
N ASP A 63 -11.72 7.58 18.64
CA ASP A 63 -10.46 8.12 18.16
C ASP A 63 -9.96 7.42 16.90
N LEU A 64 -10.11 6.08 16.81
CA LEU A 64 -9.79 5.32 15.60
C LEU A 64 -10.66 5.74 14.40
N PHE A 65 -11.98 5.89 14.59
CA PHE A 65 -12.89 6.29 13.50
C PHE A 65 -12.71 7.74 13.05
N ASN A 66 -12.27 8.63 13.96
CA ASN A 66 -11.96 10.02 13.66
C ASN A 66 -10.53 10.22 13.13
N LEU A 67 -9.77 9.14 12.92
CA LEU A 67 -8.36 9.17 12.52
C LEU A 67 -7.46 9.96 13.48
N ALA A 68 -7.87 10.09 14.75
CA ALA A 68 -7.11 10.74 15.80
C ALA A 68 -6.03 9.81 16.39
N GLU A 69 -6.27 8.49 16.34
CA GLU A 69 -5.30 7.44 16.67
C GLU A 69 -5.20 6.46 15.48
N PRO A 70 -4.00 6.02 15.08
CA PRO A 70 -3.85 4.94 14.12
C PRO A 70 -4.15 3.59 14.78
N GLY A 71 -4.88 2.72 14.10
CA GLY A 71 -5.13 1.37 14.60
C GLY A 71 -6.20 0.63 13.83
N ASN A 72 -6.27 -0.68 14.05
CA ASN A 72 -7.16 -1.57 13.30
C ASN A 72 -8.59 -1.54 13.83
N ILE A 73 -9.55 -1.48 12.91
CA ILE A 73 -10.99 -1.47 13.21
C ILE A 73 -11.64 -2.75 12.67
N TYR A 74 -11.51 -2.97 11.35
CA TYR A 74 -12.17 -4.07 10.64
C TYR A 74 -11.37 -4.46 9.39
N SER A 75 -11.18 -5.76 9.16
CA SER A 75 -10.25 -6.30 8.14
C SER A 75 -10.58 -5.93 6.69
N ARG A 76 -11.80 -5.46 6.40
CA ARG A 76 -12.14 -4.91 5.07
C ARG A 76 -11.39 -3.61 4.75
N ILE A 77 -11.04 -2.83 5.78
CA ILE A 77 -10.37 -1.52 5.63
C ILE A 77 -8.87 -1.68 5.85
N MET A 78 -8.48 -2.45 6.87
CA MET A 78 -7.08 -2.62 7.27
C MET A 78 -6.90 -3.93 8.03
N ASN A 79 -5.79 -4.61 7.79
CA ASN A 79 -5.42 -5.84 8.48
C ASN A 79 -3.89 -5.88 8.65
N PRO A 80 -3.35 -6.20 9.84
CA PRO A 80 -1.89 -6.17 10.06
C PRO A 80 -1.09 -7.07 9.12
N THR A 81 -1.61 -8.23 8.73
CA THR A 81 -0.93 -9.10 7.77
C THR A 81 -0.87 -8.47 6.38
N CYS A 82 -1.93 -7.78 5.96
CA CYS A 82 -1.97 -7.03 4.68
C CYS A 82 -1.07 -5.78 4.72
N ASP A 83 -1.06 -5.05 5.83
CA ASP A 83 -0.25 -3.84 6.02
C ASP A 83 1.25 -4.11 5.82
N VAL A 84 1.76 -5.25 6.33
CA VAL A 84 3.15 -5.65 6.05
C VAL A 84 3.41 -5.80 4.54
N LEU A 85 2.49 -6.41 3.78
CA LEU A 85 2.62 -6.55 2.34
C LEU A 85 2.53 -5.19 1.63
N GLU A 86 1.64 -4.31 2.08
CA GLU A 86 1.47 -2.95 1.56
C GLU A 86 2.73 -2.12 1.73
N GLN A 87 3.28 -2.05 2.96
CA GLN A 87 4.53 -1.34 3.24
C GLN A 87 5.70 -1.91 2.45
N ARG A 88 5.74 -3.24 2.28
CA ARG A 88 6.79 -3.91 1.52
C ARG A 88 6.74 -3.58 0.03
N LEU A 89 5.55 -3.61 -0.57
CA LEU A 89 5.34 -3.24 -1.96
C LEU A 89 5.64 -1.75 -2.18
N ALA A 90 5.17 -0.87 -1.29
CA ALA A 90 5.46 0.56 -1.35
C ALA A 90 6.97 0.82 -1.31
N SER A 91 7.70 0.15 -0.40
CA SER A 91 9.16 0.26 -0.30
C SER A 91 9.87 -0.26 -1.57
N ALA A 92 9.39 -1.38 -2.12
CA ALA A 92 9.96 -2.00 -3.32
C ALA A 92 9.80 -1.13 -4.56
N GLU A 93 8.64 -0.51 -4.74
CA GLU A 93 8.31 0.36 -5.88
C GLU A 93 8.73 1.83 -5.64
N ASN A 94 9.27 2.16 -4.46
CA ASN A 94 9.50 3.54 -3.99
C ASN A 94 8.23 4.40 -4.05
N GLY A 95 7.08 3.78 -3.80
CA GLY A 95 5.78 4.45 -3.73
C GLY A 95 5.50 5.07 -2.35
N ALA A 96 4.63 6.07 -2.32
CA ALA A 96 4.19 6.70 -1.07
C ALA A 96 3.32 5.78 -0.18
N GLY A 97 2.72 4.75 -0.78
CA GLY A 97 1.90 3.74 -0.12
C GLY A 97 1.44 2.69 -1.11
N ALA A 98 0.83 1.62 -0.61
CA ALA A 98 0.19 0.58 -1.42
C ALA A 98 -1.09 0.11 -0.72
N LEU A 99 -1.95 -0.59 -1.46
CA LEU A 99 -3.20 -1.13 -0.93
C LEU A 99 -3.43 -2.55 -1.47
N CYS A 100 -3.60 -3.51 -0.57
CA CYS A 100 -3.93 -4.88 -0.90
C CYS A 100 -5.42 -5.01 -1.20
N VAL A 101 -5.73 -5.69 -2.30
CA VAL A 101 -7.11 -5.92 -2.75
C VAL A 101 -7.27 -7.36 -3.25
N ALA A 102 -8.52 -7.80 -3.38
CA ALA A 102 -8.84 -9.20 -3.66
C ALA A 102 -8.37 -9.70 -5.05
N SER A 103 -8.10 -8.82 -6.02
CA SER A 103 -7.61 -9.20 -7.34
C SER A 103 -6.96 -8.03 -8.08
N GLY A 104 -6.19 -8.31 -9.15
CA GLY A 104 -5.66 -7.27 -10.03
C GLY A 104 -6.74 -6.41 -10.68
N MET A 105 -7.89 -7.00 -11.05
CA MET A 105 -9.02 -6.22 -11.58
C MET A 105 -9.63 -5.30 -10.52
N ALA A 106 -9.68 -5.73 -9.25
CA ALA A 106 -10.11 -4.86 -8.16
C ALA A 106 -9.15 -3.68 -7.95
N ALA A 107 -7.83 -3.88 -8.13
CA ALA A 107 -6.85 -2.80 -8.02
C ALA A 107 -7.06 -1.75 -9.11
N ILE A 108 -7.20 -2.19 -10.37
CA ILE A 108 -7.45 -1.31 -11.52
C ILE A 108 -8.78 -0.57 -11.32
N THR A 109 -9.84 -1.29 -10.94
CA THR A 109 -11.17 -0.71 -10.73
C THR A 109 -11.14 0.33 -9.60
N ALA A 110 -10.56 0.01 -8.45
CA ALA A 110 -10.45 0.94 -7.32
C ALA A 110 -9.68 2.21 -7.70
N ALA A 111 -8.56 2.08 -8.44
CA ALA A 111 -7.80 3.23 -8.90
C ALA A 111 -8.63 4.16 -9.81
N ILE A 112 -9.33 3.60 -10.81
CA ILE A 112 -10.18 4.40 -11.72
C ILE A 112 -11.35 5.04 -10.97
N HIS A 113 -12.07 4.29 -10.12
CA HIS A 113 -13.20 4.84 -9.36
C HIS A 113 -12.78 5.90 -8.33
N THR A 114 -11.53 5.87 -7.88
CA THR A 114 -11.00 6.89 -6.96
C THR A 114 -10.62 8.18 -7.69
N LEU A 115 -10.11 8.06 -8.92
CA LEU A 115 -9.55 9.18 -9.69
C LEU A 115 -10.56 9.83 -10.65
N CYS A 116 -11.55 9.07 -11.14
CA CYS A 116 -12.43 9.50 -12.22
C CYS A 116 -13.90 9.59 -11.78
N ASN A 117 -14.58 10.61 -12.29
CA ASN A 117 -16.02 10.82 -12.17
C ASN A 117 -16.69 10.78 -13.55
N ALA A 118 -18.02 10.73 -13.56
CA ALA A 118 -18.79 10.86 -14.78
C ALA A 118 -18.50 12.22 -15.46
N GLY A 119 -18.09 12.19 -16.72
CA GLY A 119 -17.68 13.36 -17.48
C GLY A 119 -16.17 13.54 -17.64
N ASP A 120 -15.37 12.82 -16.86
CA ASP A 120 -13.91 12.82 -17.03
C ASP A 120 -13.48 12.03 -18.26
N ASN A 121 -12.28 12.33 -18.76
CA ASN A 121 -11.67 11.64 -19.88
C ASN A 121 -10.53 10.73 -19.41
N MET A 122 -10.49 9.50 -19.92
CA MET A 122 -9.40 8.55 -19.70
C MET A 122 -8.74 8.23 -21.04
N VAL A 123 -7.40 8.28 -21.06
CA VAL A 123 -6.61 7.88 -22.22
C VAL A 123 -5.81 6.63 -21.86
N SER A 124 -5.89 5.60 -22.71
CA SER A 124 -5.14 4.35 -22.54
C SER A 124 -4.46 3.93 -23.84
N VAL A 125 -3.45 3.07 -23.73
CA VAL A 125 -2.91 2.37 -24.89
C VAL A 125 -3.96 1.41 -25.47
N SER A 126 -3.83 1.07 -26.76
CA SER A 126 -4.76 0.15 -27.43
C SER A 126 -4.52 -1.33 -27.08
N GLN A 127 -3.32 -1.66 -26.60
CA GLN A 127 -2.92 -3.03 -26.24
C GLN A 127 -3.01 -3.24 -24.73
N LEU A 128 -4.21 -3.52 -24.23
CA LEU A 128 -4.47 -3.80 -22.82
C LEU A 128 -4.79 -5.29 -22.60
N TYR A 129 -4.62 -5.73 -21.36
CA TYR A 129 -5.22 -6.98 -20.92
C TYR A 129 -6.74 -6.96 -21.19
N GLY A 130 -7.29 -8.06 -21.72
CA GLY A 130 -8.68 -8.08 -22.20
C GLY A 130 -9.72 -7.69 -21.14
N GLY A 131 -9.51 -8.06 -19.88
CA GLY A 131 -10.38 -7.64 -18.77
C GLY A 131 -10.35 -6.13 -18.53
N THR A 132 -9.16 -5.51 -18.62
CA THR A 132 -8.98 -4.06 -18.48
C THR A 132 -9.59 -3.32 -19.67
N TYR A 133 -9.40 -3.84 -20.89
CA TYR A 133 -10.04 -3.29 -22.08
C TYR A 133 -11.57 -3.30 -21.93
N ASN A 134 -12.15 -4.43 -21.55
CA ASN A 134 -13.59 -4.56 -21.36
C ASN A 134 -14.11 -3.62 -20.27
N LEU A 135 -13.39 -3.49 -19.16
CA LEU A 135 -13.71 -2.52 -18.10
C LEU A 135 -13.79 -1.11 -18.69
N PHE A 136 -12.74 -0.64 -19.38
CA PHE A 136 -12.68 0.72 -19.92
C PHE A 136 -13.69 0.96 -21.03
N ALA A 137 -13.94 -0.02 -21.90
CA ALA A 137 -14.92 0.08 -22.98
C ALA A 137 -16.38 0.06 -22.46
N SER A 138 -16.62 -0.53 -21.29
CA SER A 138 -17.94 -0.56 -20.66
C SER A 138 -18.28 0.70 -19.85
N TYR A 139 -17.29 1.55 -19.57
CA TYR A 139 -17.54 2.82 -18.89
C TYR A 139 -18.44 3.71 -19.76
N PRO A 140 -19.55 4.24 -19.24
CA PRO A 140 -20.47 5.05 -20.02
C PRO A 140 -19.76 6.32 -20.48
N SER A 141 -19.55 6.48 -21.79
CA SER A 141 -19.05 7.73 -22.33
C SER A 141 -20.13 8.80 -22.23
N SER A 142 -19.80 9.94 -21.63
CA SER A 142 -20.64 11.14 -21.67
C SER A 142 -20.70 11.78 -23.06
N ALA A 143 -19.97 11.24 -24.05
CA ALA A 143 -19.86 11.76 -25.42
C ALA A 143 -21.08 11.42 -26.31
N LYS A 144 -22.28 11.41 -25.72
CA LYS A 144 -23.53 11.50 -26.45
C LYS A 144 -24.37 12.60 -25.80
N HIS A 145 -24.09 13.85 -26.14
CA HIS A 145 -25.03 14.96 -26.37
C HIS A 145 -24.27 16.15 -26.96
#